data_AF-A0A2D4GW23-F1
#
_entry.id   AF-A0A2D4GW23-F1
#
_cell.length_a   1.000
_cell.length_b   1.000
_cell.length_c   1.000
_cell.angle_alpha   90.00
_cell.angle_beta   90.00
_cell.angle_gamma   90.00
#
_symmetry.space_group_name_H-M   'P 1'
#
loop_
_entity.id
_entity.type
_entity.pdbx_description
1 polymer ?
#
loop_
_entity_poly.entity_id
_entity_poly.type
_entity_poly.pdbx_seq_one_letter_code
_entity_poly.pdbx_strand_id
1 'polypeptide(L)'
;TWGHPEVRLLQWLEQEKGRFPDSGFSYTGAIMAAATELQGKYQKLAQEYSKLRAQNQVLKKGVMDEQANSAALKEQMKMKDQSLRKLQQEMDSLTFRNQQLAKRVELLQDELALSEYKGKKNKKSGDSVSQLSQEEKNVFGEDLQKKIEENERLHIQFFEADEQHKRLEGELRSRLDVLEMETAQHQAVVDGLTRKYMDTIEKLQNDKAKLEIKSQSLEKEAKDCRGRTEECQQQLQHLHRDLSSRLDESLQIISEKVPFNDTRSSQYNALNVPLHNRRRQLKLRDLAGQALAFIQDLVTALLNFHTYTEQRIQIFPIDSATDTISPLNQKFSQYLHENASYIRPLEEGILYLFENITEDTTTVLVILLFCCYTSLFKAFGTKYLKLLFFLARKQLRN
;
A
#
# COMPACT_ATOMS: atom_id res chain seq x y z
N THR A 1 -0.27 -14.78 58.21
CA THR A 1 1.09 -15.32 58.40
C THR A 1 1.58 -16.01 57.13
N TRP A 2 1.83 -15.26 56.06
CA TRP A 2 2.64 -15.71 54.92
C TRP A 2 3.31 -14.46 54.34
N GLY A 3 4.57 -14.26 54.71
CA GLY A 3 5.36 -13.07 54.35
C GLY A 3 5.61 -13.00 52.85
N HIS A 4 5.54 -11.77 52.32
CA HIS A 4 5.70 -11.43 50.91
C HIS A 4 6.93 -12.13 50.30
N PRO A 5 6.79 -12.81 49.15
CA PRO A 5 7.90 -13.55 48.51
C PRO A 5 9.10 -12.66 48.15
N GLU A 6 8.88 -11.36 47.93
CA GLU A 6 9.95 -10.37 47.72
C GLU A 6 10.85 -10.16 48.95
N VAL A 7 10.29 -10.24 50.16
CA VAL A 7 11.07 -10.06 51.40
C VAL A 7 11.99 -11.26 51.62
N ARG A 8 11.55 -12.48 51.29
CA ARG A 8 12.41 -13.68 51.34
C ARG A 8 13.53 -13.65 50.31
N LEU A 9 13.28 -13.14 49.11
CA LEU A 9 14.31 -12.99 48.07
C LEU A 9 15.39 -11.99 48.49
N LEU A 10 14.98 -10.88 49.10
CA LEU A 10 15.92 -9.88 49.64
C LEU A 10 16.72 -10.45 50.82
N GLN A 11 16.08 -11.17 51.75
CA GLN A 11 16.77 -11.82 52.87
C GLN A 11 17.75 -12.90 52.42
N TRP A 12 17.41 -13.67 51.39
CA TRP A 12 18.27 -14.68 50.81
C TRP A 12 19.47 -14.06 50.07
N LEU A 13 19.25 -13.03 49.25
CA LEU A 13 20.32 -12.28 48.57
C LEU A 13 21.29 -11.62 49.56
N GLU A 14 20.80 -11.16 50.70
CA GLU A 14 21.62 -10.55 51.75
C GLU A 14 22.42 -11.59 52.55
N GLN A 15 21.90 -12.82 52.67
CA GLN A 15 22.58 -13.95 53.30
C GLN A 15 23.65 -14.58 52.39
N GLU A 16 23.44 -14.55 51.06
CA GLU A 16 24.40 -15.05 50.07
C GLU A 16 25.59 -14.10 49.84
N LYS A 17 25.41 -12.80 50.12
CA LYS A 17 26.42 -11.74 49.88
C LYS A 17 27.66 -11.85 50.78
N GLY A 18 27.56 -12.56 51.90
CA GLY A 18 28.65 -12.72 52.87
C GLY A 18 29.55 -13.95 52.69
N ARG A 19 29.30 -14.80 51.68
CA ARG A 19 29.93 -16.14 51.59
C ARG A 19 30.92 -16.34 50.43
N PHE A 20 31.20 -15.32 49.62
CA PHE A 20 32.17 -15.40 48.53
C PHE A 20 33.24 -14.31 48.65
N PRO A 21 34.54 -14.64 48.65
CA PRO A 21 35.59 -13.64 48.63
C PRO A 21 35.61 -12.95 47.26
N ASP A 22 35.87 -11.63 47.28
CA ASP A 22 36.03 -10.75 46.12
C ASP A 22 36.99 -11.35 45.08
N SER A 23 36.42 -12.05 44.10
CA SER A 23 37.07 -12.28 42.81
C SER A 23 36.38 -11.34 41.83
N GLY A 24 37.09 -10.29 41.43
CA GLY A 24 36.64 -9.23 40.52
C GLY A 24 36.40 -9.70 39.09
N PHE A 25 35.52 -10.69 38.90
CA PHE A 25 35.12 -11.21 37.60
C PHE A 25 33.63 -10.94 37.36
N SER A 26 33.36 -10.03 36.42
CA SER A 26 32.20 -9.77 35.53
C SER A 26 30.81 -10.45 35.69
N TYR A 27 30.43 -11.11 36.78
CA TYR A 27 29.12 -11.75 36.91
C TYR A 27 27.99 -10.72 37.05
N THR A 28 28.24 -9.60 37.73
CA THR A 28 27.29 -8.49 37.87
C THR A 28 27.00 -7.80 36.53
N GLY A 29 28.02 -7.62 35.69
CA GLY A 29 27.87 -7.06 34.35
C GLY A 29 27.03 -7.95 33.42
N ALA A 30 27.25 -9.27 33.46
CA ALA A 30 26.47 -10.23 32.67
C ALA A 30 25.00 -10.29 33.11
N ILE A 31 24.73 -10.25 34.42
CA ILE A 31 23.37 -10.23 34.96
C ILE A 31 22.65 -8.92 34.58
N MET A 32 23.33 -7.78 34.67
CA MET A 32 22.79 -6.48 34.25
C MET A 32 22.50 -6.44 32.74
N ALA A 33 23.39 -6.99 31.91
CA ALA A 33 23.19 -7.09 30.46
C ALA A 33 21.98 -7.98 30.13
N ALA A 34 21.86 -9.15 30.75
CA ALA A 34 20.72 -10.05 30.57
C ALA A 34 19.40 -9.41 31.05
N ALA A 35 19.42 -8.67 32.15
CA ALA A 35 18.26 -7.93 32.65
C ALA A 35 17.83 -6.81 31.68
N THR A 36 18.78 -6.06 31.11
CA THR A 36 18.47 -5.03 30.10
C THR A 36 17.95 -5.63 28.80
N GLU A 37 18.48 -6.77 28.35
CA GLU A 37 17.99 -7.47 27.16
C GLU A 37 16.57 -8.01 27.38
N LEU A 38 16.32 -8.57 28.57
CA LEU A 38 15.00 -9.05 28.97
C LEU A 38 13.98 -7.91 29.06
N GLN A 39 14.37 -6.77 29.64
CA GLN A 39 13.54 -5.57 29.69
C GLN A 39 13.23 -5.04 28.28
N GLY A 40 14.21 -5.06 27.37
CA GLY A 40 14.01 -4.74 25.96
C GLY A 40 13.00 -5.68 25.28
N LYS A 41 13.05 -6.98 25.57
CA LYS A 41 12.07 -7.98 25.06
C LYS A 41 10.66 -7.70 25.59
N TYR A 42 10.51 -7.43 26.89
CA TYR A 42 9.21 -7.06 27.47
C TYR A 42 8.63 -5.78 26.86
N GLN A 43 9.47 -4.77 26.61
CA GLN A 43 9.03 -3.51 26.04
C GLN A 43 8.61 -3.66 24.57
N LYS A 44 9.32 -4.48 23.78
CA LYS A 44 8.90 -4.84 22.41
C LYS A 44 7.57 -5.59 22.42
N LEU A 45 7.41 -6.58 23.30
CA LEU A 45 6.17 -7.34 23.43
C LEU A 45 4.97 -6.44 23.80
N ALA A 46 5.16 -5.48 24.71
CA ALA A 46 4.13 -4.51 25.08
C ALA A 46 3.73 -3.59 23.91
N GLN A 47 4.69 -3.20 23.08
CA GLN A 47 4.44 -2.43 21.86
C GLN A 47 3.67 -3.24 20.81
N GLU A 48 4.05 -4.51 20.59
CA GLU A 48 3.33 -5.42 19.69
C GLU A 48 1.90 -5.67 20.16
N TYR A 49 1.71 -5.90 21.47
CA TYR A 49 0.39 -6.04 22.06
C TYR A 49 -0.49 -4.79 21.86
N SER A 50 0.09 -3.59 22.01
CA SER A 50 -0.60 -2.33 21.78
C SER A 50 -1.00 -2.16 20.31
N LYS A 51 -0.13 -2.54 19.36
CA LYS A 51 -0.45 -2.57 17.92
C LYS A 51 -1.59 -3.56 17.61
N LEU A 52 -1.51 -4.78 18.13
CA LEU A 52 -2.55 -5.80 17.97
C LEU A 52 -3.89 -5.36 18.56
N ARG A 53 -3.86 -4.65 19.69
CA ARG A 53 -5.07 -4.09 20.32
C ARG A 53 -5.70 -3.01 19.43
N ALA A 54 -4.89 -2.10 18.88
CA ALA A 54 -5.38 -1.06 17.96
C ALA A 54 -5.98 -1.67 16.68
N GLN A 55 -5.31 -2.67 16.09
CA GLN A 55 -5.82 -3.39 14.93
C GLN A 55 -7.14 -4.12 15.23
N ASN A 56 -7.24 -4.80 16.38
CA ASN A 56 -8.48 -5.45 16.81
C ASN A 56 -9.63 -4.47 17.00
N GLN A 57 -9.37 -3.25 17.49
CA GLN A 57 -10.40 -2.21 17.60
C GLN A 57 -10.93 -1.79 16.23
N VAL A 58 -10.04 -1.58 15.26
CA VAL A 58 -10.42 -1.22 13.88
C VAL A 58 -11.21 -2.36 13.23
N LEU A 59 -10.75 -3.60 13.34
CA LEU A 59 -11.45 -4.77 12.80
C LEU A 59 -12.82 -4.95 13.44
N LYS A 60 -12.93 -4.83 14.77
CA LYS A 60 -14.22 -4.93 15.46
C LYS A 60 -15.20 -3.86 14.98
N LYS A 61 -14.72 -2.62 14.80
CA LYS A 61 -15.53 -1.54 14.23
C LYS A 61 -15.97 -1.87 12.80
N GLY A 62 -15.06 -2.31 11.94
CA GLY A 62 -15.37 -2.71 10.57
C GLY A 62 -16.43 -3.83 10.50
N VAL A 63 -16.34 -4.85 11.38
CA VAL A 63 -17.35 -5.91 11.47
C VAL A 63 -18.71 -5.37 11.91
N MET A 64 -18.74 -4.47 12.89
CA MET A 64 -20.00 -3.86 13.34
C MET A 64 -20.64 -3.00 12.25
N ASP A 65 -19.85 -2.19 11.54
CA ASP A 65 -20.31 -1.34 10.44
C ASP A 65 -20.84 -2.21 9.28
N GLU A 66 -20.15 -3.31 8.94
CA GLU A 66 -20.58 -4.25 7.89
C GLU A 66 -21.88 -5.00 8.28
N GLN A 67 -22.02 -5.39 9.55
CA GLN A 67 -23.26 -5.99 10.06
C GLN A 67 -24.43 -5.00 10.01
N ALA A 68 -24.20 -3.73 10.35
CA ALA A 68 -25.22 -2.68 10.26
C ALA A 68 -25.62 -2.42 8.79
N ASN A 69 -24.65 -2.33 7.88
CA ASN A 69 -24.90 -2.18 6.44
C ASN A 69 -25.68 -3.37 5.88
N SER A 70 -25.30 -4.59 6.26
CA SER A 70 -26.00 -5.83 5.86
C SER A 70 -27.45 -5.84 6.33
N ALA A 71 -27.72 -5.39 7.55
CA ALA A 71 -29.08 -5.28 8.08
C ALA A 71 -29.90 -4.24 7.31
N ALA A 72 -29.31 -3.08 7.01
CA ALA A 72 -29.96 -2.02 6.23
C ALA A 72 -30.29 -2.48 4.80
N LEU A 73 -29.35 -3.14 4.11
CA LEU A 73 -29.56 -3.73 2.78
C LEU A 73 -30.68 -4.76 2.78
N LYS A 74 -30.72 -5.63 3.79
CA LYS A 74 -31.78 -6.64 3.93
C LYS A 74 -33.16 -6.00 4.08
N GLU A 75 -33.26 -4.89 4.80
CA GLU A 75 -34.52 -4.17 4.97
C GLU A 75 -34.93 -3.42 3.69
N GLN A 76 -33.99 -2.79 2.99
CA GLN A 76 -34.25 -2.21 1.67
C GLN A 76 -34.75 -3.25 0.67
N MET A 77 -34.16 -4.45 0.67
CA MET A 77 -34.56 -5.55 -0.20
C MET A 77 -36.00 -5.98 0.08
N LYS A 78 -36.39 -6.14 1.35
CA LYS A 78 -37.79 -6.41 1.72
C LYS A 78 -38.75 -5.31 1.26
N MET A 79 -38.38 -4.04 1.42
CA MET A 79 -39.22 -2.91 0.98
C MET A 79 -39.40 -2.91 -0.53
N LYS A 80 -38.33 -3.19 -1.29
CA LYS A 80 -38.39 -3.33 -2.75
C LYS A 80 -39.24 -4.53 -3.17
N ASP A 81 -39.11 -5.67 -2.51
CA ASP A 81 -39.94 -6.85 -2.77
C ASP A 81 -41.43 -6.58 -2.51
N GLN A 82 -41.77 -5.84 -1.45
CA GLN A 82 -43.14 -5.43 -1.18
C GLN A 82 -43.66 -4.47 -2.26
N SER A 83 -42.85 -3.49 -2.67
CA SER A 83 -43.20 -2.56 -3.75
C SER A 83 -43.42 -3.29 -5.07
N LEU A 84 -42.55 -4.25 -5.41
CA LEU A 84 -42.67 -5.07 -6.61
C LEU A 84 -43.98 -5.86 -6.61
N ARG A 85 -44.36 -6.46 -5.49
CA ARG A 85 -45.65 -7.17 -5.38
C ARG A 85 -46.85 -6.25 -5.61
N LYS A 86 -46.81 -5.01 -5.10
CA LYS A 86 -47.89 -4.03 -5.34
C LYS A 86 -47.97 -3.64 -6.82
N LEU A 87 -46.84 -3.33 -7.44
CA LEU A 87 -46.78 -3.01 -8.87
C LEU A 87 -47.23 -4.17 -9.75
N GLN A 88 -46.89 -5.41 -9.38
CA GLN A 88 -47.37 -6.61 -10.07
C GLN A 88 -48.90 -6.71 -10.03
N GLN A 89 -49.51 -6.46 -8.86
CA GLN A 89 -50.97 -6.46 -8.71
C GLN A 89 -51.64 -5.35 -9.54
N GLU A 90 -51.04 -4.16 -9.60
CA GLU A 90 -51.51 -3.07 -10.46
C GLU A 90 -51.41 -3.45 -11.94
N MET A 91 -50.31 -4.08 -12.35
CA MET A 91 -50.12 -4.56 -13.71
C MET A 91 -51.17 -5.63 -14.08
N ASP A 92 -51.44 -6.58 -13.19
CA ASP A 92 -52.48 -7.60 -13.40
C ASP A 92 -53.89 -6.94 -13.50
N SER A 93 -54.17 -5.94 -12.67
CA SER A 93 -55.43 -5.18 -12.71
C SER A 93 -55.61 -4.40 -14.01
N LEU A 94 -54.57 -3.70 -14.46
CA LEU A 94 -54.58 -2.98 -15.73
C LEU A 94 -54.69 -3.93 -16.91
N THR A 95 -53.99 -5.06 -16.87
CA THR A 95 -54.08 -6.12 -17.88
C THR A 95 -55.51 -6.64 -17.99
N PHE A 96 -56.17 -6.89 -16.86
CA PHE A 96 -57.57 -7.31 -16.84
C PHE A 96 -58.51 -6.26 -17.45
N ARG A 97 -58.34 -4.97 -17.10
CA ARG A 97 -59.13 -3.88 -17.71
C ARG A 97 -58.90 -3.77 -19.21
N ASN A 98 -57.65 -3.86 -19.66
CA ASN A 98 -57.32 -3.83 -21.08
C ASN A 98 -57.93 -5.02 -21.82
N GLN A 99 -57.91 -6.22 -21.26
CA GLN A 99 -58.58 -7.39 -21.85
C GLN A 99 -60.10 -7.19 -21.95
N GLN A 100 -60.72 -6.58 -20.94
CA GLN A 100 -62.16 -6.27 -20.97
C GLN A 100 -62.50 -5.23 -22.03
N LEU A 101 -61.70 -4.16 -22.14
CA LEU A 101 -61.85 -3.14 -23.18
C LEU A 101 -61.63 -3.73 -24.57
N ALA A 102 -60.61 -4.56 -24.76
CA ALA A 102 -60.34 -5.25 -26.01
C ALA A 102 -61.54 -6.10 -26.47
N LYS A 103 -62.12 -6.90 -25.57
CA LYS A 103 -63.35 -7.68 -25.87
C LYS A 103 -64.55 -6.80 -26.21
N ARG A 104 -64.71 -5.64 -25.55
CA ARG A 104 -65.80 -4.70 -25.86
C ARG A 104 -65.61 -4.06 -27.23
N VAL A 105 -64.37 -3.72 -27.59
CA VAL A 105 -64.03 -3.19 -28.91
C VAL A 105 -64.28 -4.24 -29.99
N GLU A 106 -63.88 -5.49 -29.75
CA GLU A 106 -64.14 -6.63 -30.65
C GLU A 106 -65.65 -6.80 -30.92
N LEU A 107 -66.48 -6.80 -29.87
CA LEU A 107 -67.94 -6.86 -30.02
C LEU A 107 -68.53 -5.68 -30.80
N LEU A 108 -68.07 -4.45 -30.55
CA LEU A 108 -68.53 -3.26 -31.28
C LEU A 108 -68.10 -3.29 -32.75
N GLN A 109 -66.92 -3.85 -33.05
CA GLN A 109 -66.46 -4.06 -34.42
C GLN A 109 -67.33 -5.10 -35.14
N ASP A 110 -67.70 -6.19 -34.47
CA ASP A 110 -68.64 -7.19 -35.01
C ASP A 110 -70.04 -6.61 -35.26
N GLU A 111 -70.56 -5.79 -34.34
CA GLU A 111 -71.85 -5.09 -34.50
C GLU A 111 -71.84 -4.10 -35.67
N LEU A 112 -70.74 -3.34 -35.85
CA LEU A 112 -70.58 -2.43 -36.98
C LEU A 112 -70.52 -3.19 -38.30
N ALA A 113 -69.74 -4.27 -38.37
CA ALA A 113 -69.66 -5.13 -39.56
C ALA A 113 -71.05 -5.68 -39.93
N LEU A 114 -71.87 -6.08 -38.96
CA LEU A 114 -73.24 -6.56 -39.21
C LEU A 114 -74.23 -5.46 -39.62
N SER A 115 -74.02 -4.23 -39.13
CA SER A 115 -74.83 -3.05 -39.46
C SER A 115 -74.61 -2.55 -40.89
N GLU A 116 -73.36 -2.58 -41.38
CA GLU A 116 -73.01 -2.18 -42.75
C GLU A 116 -73.67 -3.04 -43.83
N TYR A 117 -74.09 -4.28 -43.51
CA TYR A 117 -74.85 -5.14 -44.42
C TYR A 117 -76.34 -4.76 -44.57
N LYS A 118 -76.90 -3.84 -43.78
CA LYS A 118 -78.37 -3.56 -43.76
C LYS A 118 -78.83 -2.16 -44.18
N GLY A 119 -77.94 -1.20 -44.48
CA GLY A 119 -78.35 0.19 -44.65
C GLY A 119 -78.13 0.80 -46.04
N LYS A 120 -79.06 0.60 -47.00
CA LYS A 120 -79.17 1.47 -48.21
C LYS A 120 -80.52 1.28 -48.95
N LYS A 121 -81.57 2.04 -48.59
CA LYS A 121 -82.72 2.31 -49.48
C LYS A 121 -83.62 3.47 -49.01
N ASN A 122 -84.18 4.18 -50.00
CA ASN A 122 -85.31 5.14 -50.02
C ASN A 122 -85.00 6.64 -49.90
N LYS A 123 -85.73 7.56 -50.55
CA LYS A 123 -86.67 7.57 -51.71
C LYS A 123 -87.01 9.06 -51.99
N LYS A 124 -87.21 9.39 -53.28
CA LYS A 124 -87.63 10.67 -53.89
C LYS A 124 -89.07 11.11 -53.54
N SER A 125 -89.32 12.41 -53.80
CA SER A 125 -90.59 13.08 -54.22
C SER A 125 -91.57 13.43 -53.10
N GLY A 126 -92.27 14.57 -53.05
CA GLY A 126 -92.43 15.72 -53.95
C GLY A 126 -93.77 16.42 -53.62
N ASP A 127 -93.71 17.76 -53.57
CA ASP A 127 -94.75 18.81 -53.73
C ASP A 127 -96.24 18.62 -53.39
N SER A 128 -96.79 19.61 -52.67
CA SER A 128 -98.16 20.14 -52.83
C SER A 128 -98.29 21.51 -52.12
N VAL A 129 -98.09 22.61 -52.87
CA VAL A 129 -98.37 23.99 -52.47
C VAL A 129 -99.60 24.46 -53.24
N SER A 130 -100.58 25.09 -52.56
CA SER A 130 -101.22 26.35 -52.97
C SER A 130 -102.59 26.58 -52.31
N GLN A 131 -102.62 26.84 -51.00
CA GLN A 131 -103.67 27.69 -50.40
C GLN A 131 -103.32 28.30 -49.02
N LEU A 132 -102.13 28.01 -48.47
CA LEU A 132 -101.64 28.52 -47.18
C LEU A 132 -100.74 29.79 -47.29
N SER A 133 -100.52 30.33 -48.49
CA SER A 133 -99.38 31.20 -48.87
C SER A 133 -99.25 32.59 -48.19
N GLN A 134 -100.16 33.03 -47.33
CA GLN A 134 -100.04 34.30 -46.59
C GLN A 134 -99.80 34.09 -45.09
N GLU A 135 -100.47 33.13 -44.46
CA GLU A 135 -100.13 32.68 -43.11
C GLU A 135 -98.83 31.88 -43.11
N GLU A 136 -98.57 31.05 -44.13
CA GLU A 136 -97.27 30.41 -44.34
C GLU A 136 -96.17 31.46 -44.48
N LYS A 137 -96.33 32.54 -45.27
CA LYS A 137 -95.24 33.52 -45.43
C LYS A 137 -94.89 34.23 -44.12
N ASN A 138 -95.87 34.50 -43.27
CA ASN A 138 -95.63 35.09 -41.96
C ASN A 138 -95.03 34.07 -40.98
N VAL A 139 -95.52 32.82 -40.96
CA VAL A 139 -94.97 31.72 -40.14
C VAL A 139 -93.56 31.34 -40.61
N PHE A 140 -93.30 31.32 -41.92
CA PHE A 140 -91.97 31.10 -42.52
C PHE A 140 -91.03 32.26 -42.21
N GLY A 141 -91.52 33.50 -42.21
CA GLY A 141 -90.74 34.67 -41.80
C GLY A 141 -90.36 34.60 -40.32
N GLU A 142 -91.31 34.23 -39.45
CA GLU A 142 -91.08 34.03 -38.02
C GLU A 142 -90.14 32.84 -37.74
N ASP A 143 -90.28 31.74 -38.47
CA ASP A 143 -89.37 30.59 -38.40
C ASP A 143 -87.98 30.90 -38.96
N LEU A 144 -87.88 31.72 -40.01
CA LEU A 144 -86.61 32.18 -40.54
C LEU A 144 -85.92 33.12 -39.54
N GLN A 145 -86.67 34.02 -38.91
CA GLN A 145 -86.19 34.90 -37.85
C GLN A 145 -85.68 34.09 -36.65
N LYS A 146 -86.48 33.12 -36.16
CA LYS A 146 -86.06 32.21 -35.09
C LYS A 146 -84.82 31.40 -35.47
N LYS A 147 -84.71 30.93 -36.72
CA LYS A 147 -83.50 30.26 -37.20
C LYS A 147 -82.29 31.18 -37.28
N ILE A 148 -82.46 32.45 -37.64
CA ILE A 148 -81.37 33.42 -37.65
C ILE A 148 -80.89 33.68 -36.22
N GLU A 149 -81.81 33.90 -35.28
CA GLU A 149 -81.50 34.10 -33.86
C GLU A 149 -80.87 32.85 -33.22
N GLU A 150 -81.37 31.66 -33.55
CA GLU A 150 -80.78 30.39 -33.12
C GLU A 150 -79.37 30.20 -33.69
N ASN A 151 -79.16 30.54 -34.95
CA ASN A 151 -77.85 30.43 -35.59
C ASN A 151 -76.86 31.46 -35.03
N GLU A 152 -77.30 32.68 -34.73
CA GLU A 152 -76.48 33.68 -34.03
C GLU A 152 -76.08 33.19 -32.63
N ARG A 153 -77.04 32.63 -31.88
CA ARG A 153 -76.76 32.03 -30.57
C ARG A 153 -75.79 30.84 -30.68
N LEU A 154 -75.97 29.97 -31.68
CA LEU A 154 -75.08 28.85 -31.93
C LEU A 154 -73.68 29.32 -32.31
N HIS A 155 -73.56 30.40 -33.11
CA HIS A 155 -72.27 31.00 -33.45
C HIS A 155 -71.54 31.55 -32.21
N ILE A 156 -72.25 32.23 -31.31
CA ILE A 156 -71.67 32.72 -30.04
C ILE A 156 -71.22 31.54 -29.18
N GLN A 157 -72.06 30.52 -28.99
CA GLN A 157 -71.70 29.34 -28.21
C GLN A 157 -70.53 28.57 -28.81
N PHE A 158 -70.48 28.46 -30.14
CA PHE A 158 -69.38 27.82 -30.85
C PHE A 158 -68.08 28.60 -30.66
N PHE A 159 -68.15 29.94 -30.78
CA PHE A 159 -66.99 30.80 -30.57
C PHE A 159 -66.47 30.73 -29.13
N GLU A 160 -67.36 30.77 -28.13
CA GLU A 160 -66.98 30.63 -26.72
C GLU A 160 -66.36 29.25 -26.43
N ALA A 161 -66.93 28.18 -26.99
CA ALA A 161 -66.38 26.83 -26.85
C ALA A 161 -65.02 26.68 -27.54
N ASP A 162 -64.83 27.29 -28.72
CA ASP A 162 -63.55 27.29 -29.44
C ASP A 162 -62.46 28.06 -28.68
N GLU A 163 -62.79 29.22 -28.11
CA GLU A 163 -61.89 30.00 -27.25
C GLU A 163 -61.49 29.22 -25.99
N GLN A 164 -62.45 28.57 -25.33
CA GLN A 164 -62.16 27.73 -24.16
C GLN A 164 -61.25 26.54 -24.53
N HIS A 165 -61.51 25.89 -25.67
CA HIS A 165 -60.65 24.82 -26.18
C HIS A 165 -59.24 25.32 -26.45
N LYS A 166 -59.07 26.46 -27.13
CA LYS A 166 -57.76 27.05 -27.41
C LYS A 166 -56.99 27.39 -26.14
N ARG A 167 -57.67 27.90 -25.10
CA ARG A 167 -57.05 28.17 -23.80
C ARG A 167 -56.57 26.89 -23.13
N LEU A 168 -57.44 25.87 -23.05
CA LEU A 168 -57.08 24.56 -22.49
C LEU A 168 -55.94 23.92 -23.27
N GLU A 169 -55.95 24.01 -24.60
CA GLU A 169 -54.87 23.48 -25.45
C GLU A 169 -53.55 24.23 -25.19
N GLY A 170 -53.59 25.55 -25.03
CA GLY A 170 -52.42 26.35 -24.65
C GLY A 170 -51.85 25.98 -23.27
N GLU A 171 -52.73 25.81 -22.27
CA GLU A 171 -52.33 25.37 -20.93
C GLU A 171 -51.73 23.96 -20.94
N LEU A 172 -52.34 23.03 -21.68
CA LEU A 172 -51.83 21.66 -21.82
C LEU A 172 -50.48 21.65 -22.54
N ARG A 173 -50.31 22.43 -23.61
CA ARG A 173 -49.03 22.56 -24.33
C ARG A 173 -47.95 23.14 -23.42
N SER A 174 -48.24 24.22 -22.70
CA SER A 174 -47.28 24.80 -21.74
C SER A 174 -46.88 23.80 -20.66
N ARG A 175 -47.83 23.00 -20.16
CA ARG A 175 -47.55 21.94 -19.19
C ARG A 175 -46.70 20.82 -19.79
N LEU A 176 -46.93 20.49 -21.06
CA LEU A 176 -46.14 19.53 -21.82
C LEU A 176 -44.69 20.01 -21.95
N ASP A 177 -44.47 21.26 -22.36
CA ASP A 177 -43.13 21.86 -22.50
C ASP A 177 -42.35 21.84 -21.17
N VAL A 178 -43.01 22.16 -20.06
CA VAL A 178 -42.39 22.11 -18.73
C VAL A 178 -41.99 20.68 -18.36
N LEU A 179 -42.89 19.71 -18.58
CA LEU A 179 -42.60 18.30 -18.28
C LEU A 179 -41.48 17.75 -19.16
N GLU A 180 -41.41 18.14 -20.44
CA GLU A 180 -40.33 17.78 -21.34
C GLU A 180 -38.99 18.35 -20.87
N MET A 181 -38.96 19.62 -20.45
CA MET A 181 -37.76 20.25 -19.90
C MET A 181 -37.30 19.59 -18.59
N GLU A 182 -38.23 19.30 -17.67
CA GLU A 182 -37.94 18.58 -16.42
C GLU A 182 -37.39 17.17 -16.71
N THR A 183 -38.00 16.46 -17.66
CA THR A 183 -37.53 15.13 -18.08
C THR A 183 -36.13 15.19 -18.66
N ALA A 184 -35.83 16.18 -19.52
CA ALA A 184 -34.49 16.39 -20.06
C ALA A 184 -33.45 16.73 -18.96
N GLN A 185 -33.84 17.54 -17.97
CA GLN A 185 -32.97 17.88 -16.83
C GLN A 185 -32.70 16.65 -15.96
N HIS A 186 -33.73 15.86 -15.64
CA HIS A 186 -33.57 14.62 -14.90
C HIS A 186 -32.69 13.62 -15.65
N GLN A 187 -32.86 13.49 -16.97
CA GLN A 187 -32.01 12.64 -17.79
C GLN A 187 -30.54 13.09 -17.73
N ALA A 188 -30.26 14.39 -17.85
CA ALA A 188 -28.90 14.92 -17.75
C ALA A 188 -28.26 14.65 -16.37
N VAL A 189 -29.03 14.73 -15.29
CA VAL A 189 -28.55 14.38 -13.94
C VAL A 189 -28.25 12.88 -13.82
N VAL A 190 -29.12 12.03 -14.34
CA VAL A 190 -28.92 10.57 -14.36
C VAL A 190 -27.66 10.21 -15.16
N ASP A 191 -27.47 10.80 -16.33
CA ASP A 191 -26.28 10.57 -17.16
C ASP A 191 -25.00 11.05 -16.46
N GLY A 192 -25.06 12.21 -15.81
CA GLY A 192 -23.95 12.76 -15.03
C GLY A 192 -23.57 11.87 -13.83
N LEU A 193 -24.56 11.35 -13.11
CA LEU A 193 -24.33 10.41 -12.00
C LEU A 193 -23.80 9.06 -12.51
N THR A 194 -24.39 8.53 -13.59
CA THR A 194 -23.95 7.27 -14.22
C THR A 194 -22.48 7.36 -14.63
N ARG A 195 -22.07 8.48 -15.25
CA ARG A 195 -20.67 8.73 -15.64
C ARG A 195 -19.74 8.78 -14.43
N LYS A 196 -20.12 9.50 -13.36
CA LYS A 196 -19.33 9.55 -12.11
C LYS A 196 -19.16 8.18 -11.46
N TYR A 197 -20.22 7.36 -11.43
CA TYR A 197 -20.13 6.01 -10.89
C TYR A 197 -19.25 5.12 -11.77
N MET A 198 -19.36 5.22 -13.09
CA MET A 198 -18.52 4.50 -14.04
C MET A 198 -17.03 4.85 -13.85
N ASP A 199 -16.69 6.14 -13.79
CA ASP A 199 -15.32 6.60 -13.53
C ASP A 199 -14.76 6.10 -12.18
N THR A 200 -15.63 6.04 -11.16
CA THR A 200 -15.25 5.54 -9.83
C THR A 200 -15.00 4.04 -9.87
N ILE A 201 -15.84 3.28 -10.58
CA ILE A 201 -15.66 1.84 -10.78
C ILE A 201 -14.34 1.57 -11.50
N GLU A 202 -14.05 2.28 -12.58
CA GLU A 202 -12.78 2.12 -13.33
C GLU A 202 -11.56 2.43 -12.46
N LYS A 203 -11.60 3.50 -11.66
CA LYS A 203 -10.52 3.82 -10.70
C LYS A 203 -10.32 2.69 -9.69
N LEU A 204 -11.41 2.20 -9.09
CA LEU A 204 -11.35 1.10 -8.12
C LEU A 204 -10.84 -0.20 -8.76
N GLN A 205 -11.24 -0.52 -9.99
CA GLN A 205 -10.74 -1.67 -10.73
C GLN A 205 -9.23 -1.56 -11.02
N ASN A 206 -8.77 -0.38 -11.44
CA ASN A 206 -7.35 -0.12 -11.67
C ASN A 206 -6.52 -0.24 -10.39
N ASP A 207 -7.02 0.30 -9.28
CA ASP A 207 -6.33 0.23 -7.99
C ASP A 207 -6.33 -1.19 -7.42
N LYS A 208 -7.42 -1.95 -7.61
CA LYS A 208 -7.47 -3.38 -7.30
C LYS A 208 -6.40 -4.15 -8.07
N ALA A 209 -6.29 -3.96 -9.38
CA ALA A 209 -5.27 -4.63 -10.20
C ALA A 209 -3.84 -4.28 -9.75
N LYS A 210 -3.56 -3.00 -9.43
CA LYS A 210 -2.26 -2.57 -8.91
C LYS A 210 -1.94 -3.22 -7.55
N LEU A 211 -2.92 -3.31 -6.66
CA LEU A 211 -2.76 -3.94 -5.34
C LEU A 211 -2.54 -5.45 -5.45
N GLU A 212 -3.23 -6.13 -6.37
CA GLU A 212 -3.02 -7.56 -6.64
C GLU A 212 -1.59 -7.83 -7.12
N ILE A 213 -1.06 -7.02 -8.04
CA ILE A 213 0.33 -7.14 -8.52
C ILE A 213 1.33 -6.92 -7.36
N LYS A 214 1.12 -5.89 -6.54
CA LYS A 214 1.98 -5.62 -5.37
C LYS A 214 1.94 -6.78 -4.36
N SER A 215 0.75 -7.33 -4.10
CA SER A 215 0.58 -8.48 -3.22
C SER A 215 1.36 -9.70 -3.73
N GLN A 216 1.26 -10.00 -5.04
CA GLN A 216 2.00 -11.12 -5.63
C GLN A 216 3.52 -10.90 -5.60
N SER A 217 4.01 -9.66 -5.79
CA SER A 217 5.44 -9.34 -5.66
C SER A 217 5.93 -9.59 -4.24
N LEU A 218 5.21 -9.07 -3.23
CA LEU A 218 5.56 -9.25 -1.82
C LEU A 218 5.48 -10.73 -1.41
N GLU A 219 4.53 -11.50 -1.95
CA GLU A 219 4.43 -12.93 -1.68
C GLU A 219 5.64 -13.70 -2.25
N LYS A 220 6.11 -13.33 -3.46
CA LYS A 220 7.33 -13.91 -4.06
C LYS A 220 8.56 -13.55 -3.23
N GLU A 221 8.73 -12.28 -2.88
CA GLU A 221 9.84 -11.83 -2.02
C GLU A 221 9.85 -12.52 -0.66
N ALA A 222 8.67 -12.72 -0.05
CA ALA A 222 8.54 -13.45 1.20
C ALA A 222 8.92 -14.94 1.05
N LYS A 223 8.56 -15.59 -0.06
CA LYS A 223 8.98 -16.97 -0.38
C LYS A 223 10.50 -17.04 -0.54
N ASP A 224 11.10 -16.10 -1.25
CA ASP A 224 12.56 -16.07 -1.45
C ASP A 224 13.31 -15.80 -0.14
N CYS A 225 12.79 -14.93 0.73
CA CYS A 225 13.37 -14.70 2.05
C CYS A 225 13.26 -15.93 2.96
N ARG A 226 12.13 -16.65 2.91
CA ARG A 226 12.00 -17.94 3.61
C ARG A 226 13.00 -18.96 3.09
N GLY A 227 13.12 -19.12 1.77
CA GLY A 227 14.09 -20.04 1.16
C GLY A 227 15.53 -19.75 1.61
N ARG A 228 15.96 -18.48 1.56
CA ARG A 228 17.29 -18.08 2.05
C ARG A 228 17.49 -18.38 3.54
N THR A 229 16.46 -18.20 4.36
CA THR A 229 16.54 -18.49 5.79
C THR A 229 16.67 -19.98 6.05
N GLU A 230 15.92 -20.81 5.32
CA GLU A 230 16.00 -22.27 5.38
C GLU A 230 17.38 -22.77 4.94
N GLU A 231 17.94 -22.23 3.86
CA GLU A 231 19.31 -22.53 3.40
C GLU A 231 20.36 -22.19 4.46
N CYS A 232 20.30 -20.98 5.03
CA CYS A 232 21.21 -20.58 6.12
C CYS A 232 21.06 -21.49 7.35
N GLN A 233 19.82 -21.86 7.70
CA GLN A 233 19.56 -22.76 8.83
C GLN A 233 20.13 -24.16 8.57
N GLN A 234 19.98 -24.69 7.36
CA GLN A 234 20.56 -25.98 6.97
C GLN A 234 22.09 -25.96 7.02
N GLN A 235 22.72 -24.90 6.50
CA GLN A 235 24.17 -24.71 6.58
C GLN A 235 24.66 -24.66 8.04
N LEU A 236 23.96 -23.92 8.90
CA LEU A 236 24.31 -23.80 10.32
C LEU A 236 24.15 -25.14 11.05
N GLN A 237 23.09 -25.90 10.76
CA GLN A 237 22.93 -27.25 11.27
C GLN A 237 24.03 -28.20 10.78
N HIS A 238 24.45 -28.09 9.52
CA HIS A 238 25.54 -28.90 8.99
C HIS A 238 26.86 -28.58 9.70
N LEU A 239 27.22 -27.31 9.81
CA LEU A 239 28.42 -26.88 10.55
C LEU A 239 28.38 -27.31 12.02
N HIS A 240 27.22 -27.22 12.65
CA HIS A 240 27.06 -27.67 14.02
C HIS A 240 27.29 -29.19 14.16
N ARG A 241 26.72 -30.01 13.27
CA ARG A 241 26.97 -31.46 13.27
C ARG A 241 28.45 -31.77 13.03
N ASP A 242 29.09 -31.11 12.08
CA ASP A 242 30.50 -31.33 11.74
C ASP A 242 31.43 -30.95 12.90
N LEU A 243 31.20 -29.80 13.53
CA LEU A 243 31.98 -29.36 14.68
C LEU A 243 31.75 -30.26 15.90
N SER A 244 30.52 -30.70 16.14
CA SER A 244 30.20 -31.67 17.19
C SER A 244 30.92 -33.01 16.96
N SER A 245 30.92 -33.53 15.73
CA SER A 245 31.67 -34.76 15.38
C SER A 245 33.17 -34.59 15.67
N ARG A 246 33.77 -33.48 15.24
CA ARG A 246 35.20 -33.20 15.49
C ARG A 246 35.51 -33.04 16.98
N LEU A 247 34.59 -32.44 17.73
CA LEU A 247 34.72 -32.31 19.17
C LEU A 247 34.67 -33.68 19.85
N ASP A 248 33.70 -34.52 19.48
CA ASP A 248 33.57 -35.88 20.00
C ASP A 248 34.79 -36.74 19.65
N GLU A 249 35.28 -36.66 18.41
CA GLU A 249 36.54 -37.30 17.99
C GLU A 249 37.74 -36.82 18.82
N SER A 250 37.86 -35.51 19.04
CA SER A 250 38.94 -34.93 19.84
C SER A 250 38.85 -35.35 21.31
N LEU A 251 37.64 -35.37 21.88
CA LEU A 251 37.38 -35.83 23.24
C LEU A 251 37.70 -37.32 23.38
N GLN A 252 37.35 -38.13 22.38
CA GLN A 252 37.69 -39.54 22.34
C GLN A 252 39.22 -39.74 22.32
N ILE A 253 39.94 -39.02 21.45
CA ILE A 253 41.41 -39.05 21.40
C ILE A 253 42.01 -38.63 22.74
N ILE A 254 41.51 -37.55 23.36
CA ILE A 254 42.00 -37.09 24.67
C ILE A 254 41.76 -38.17 25.73
N SER A 255 40.56 -38.75 25.79
CA SER A 255 40.25 -39.80 26.76
C SER A 255 41.11 -41.06 26.58
N GLU A 256 41.47 -41.40 25.34
CA GLU A 256 42.27 -42.59 25.02
C GLU A 256 43.77 -42.32 25.23
N LYS A 257 44.26 -41.14 24.86
CA LYS A 257 45.70 -40.79 24.83
C LYS A 257 46.18 -39.98 26.02
N VAL A 258 45.29 -39.42 26.83
CA VAL A 258 45.62 -38.69 28.06
C VAL A 258 44.88 -39.31 29.25
N PRO A 259 45.37 -40.45 29.79
CA PRO A 259 44.77 -41.09 30.96
C PRO A 259 44.91 -40.25 32.24
N PHE A 260 45.86 -39.30 32.27
CA PHE A 260 46.19 -38.49 33.43
C PHE A 260 45.82 -37.03 33.19
N ASN A 261 44.67 -36.60 33.72
CA ASN A 261 44.21 -35.22 33.64
C ASN A 261 44.55 -34.48 34.95
N ASP A 262 45.72 -33.85 34.97
CA ASP A 262 46.28 -33.08 36.09
C ASP A 262 45.58 -31.74 36.35
N THR A 263 44.80 -31.24 35.38
CA THR A 263 44.09 -29.95 35.49
C THR A 263 43.04 -29.89 36.60
N ARG A 264 42.55 -31.04 37.08
CA ARG A 264 41.65 -31.13 38.25
C ARG A 264 42.36 -30.84 39.57
N SER A 265 43.69 -30.92 39.62
CA SER A 265 44.49 -30.63 40.80
C SER A 265 45.12 -29.24 40.67
N SER A 266 44.52 -28.26 41.35
CA SER A 266 45.00 -26.86 41.38
C SER A 266 46.48 -26.73 41.77
N GLN A 267 47.01 -27.66 42.56
CA GLN A 267 48.40 -27.66 43.04
C GLN A 267 49.42 -27.87 41.91
N TYR A 268 49.08 -28.67 40.90
CA TYR A 268 49.96 -28.89 39.74
C TYR A 268 49.77 -27.81 38.68
N ASN A 269 48.59 -27.20 38.59
CA ASN A 269 48.33 -26.04 37.73
C ASN A 269 49.20 -24.82 38.09
N ALA A 270 49.60 -24.68 39.35
CA ALA A 270 50.49 -23.61 39.80
C ALA A 270 51.93 -23.74 39.26
N LEU A 271 52.31 -24.92 38.77
CA LEU A 271 53.61 -25.17 38.13
C LEU A 271 53.56 -24.94 36.61
N ASN A 272 52.38 -24.63 36.04
CA ASN A 272 52.27 -24.26 34.64
C ASN A 272 52.96 -22.91 34.42
N VAL A 273 54.02 -22.91 33.61
CA VAL A 273 54.74 -21.69 33.23
C VAL A 273 53.82 -20.82 32.37
N PRO A 274 53.53 -19.56 32.75
CA PRO A 274 52.76 -18.66 31.90
C PRO A 274 53.47 -18.43 30.56
N LEU A 275 52.75 -18.49 29.44
CA LEU A 275 53.27 -18.20 28.10
C LEU A 275 53.60 -16.70 27.85
N HIS A 276 53.75 -15.89 28.90
CA HIS A 276 53.92 -14.43 28.81
C HIS A 276 55.39 -14.03 28.78
N ASN A 277 56.02 -14.15 27.61
CA ASN A 277 57.34 -13.55 27.36
C ASN A 277 57.20 -12.05 27.09
N ARG A 278 57.31 -11.21 28.14
CA ARG A 278 57.29 -9.72 28.07
C ARG A 278 58.18 -9.14 26.96
N ARG A 279 59.33 -9.79 26.71
CA ARG A 279 60.27 -9.42 25.63
C ARG A 279 59.67 -9.59 24.22
N ARG A 280 58.82 -10.59 23.98
CA ARG A 280 58.15 -10.79 22.68
C ARG A 280 57.01 -9.80 22.48
N GLN A 281 56.29 -9.46 23.56
CA GLN A 281 55.20 -8.49 23.52
C GLN A 281 55.71 -7.08 23.19
N LEU A 282 56.81 -6.65 23.81
CA LEU A 282 57.45 -5.37 23.49
C LEU A 282 57.86 -5.31 22.01
N LYS A 283 58.52 -6.37 21.49
CA LYS A 283 58.87 -6.45 20.07
C LYS A 283 57.66 -6.39 19.13
N LEU A 284 56.54 -6.98 19.52
CA LEU A 284 55.30 -6.99 18.72
C LEU A 284 54.64 -5.61 18.73
N ARG A 285 54.66 -4.91 19.87
CA ARG A 285 54.20 -3.52 20.00
C ARG A 285 55.08 -2.57 19.18
N ASP A 286 56.40 -2.76 19.21
CA ASP A 286 57.33 -1.98 18.38
C ASP A 286 57.05 -2.20 16.89
N LEU A 287 56.81 -3.45 16.46
CA LEU A 287 56.45 -3.77 15.07
C LEU A 287 55.10 -3.18 14.67
N ALA A 288 54.10 -3.20 15.56
CA ALA A 288 52.81 -2.56 15.33
C ALA A 288 52.93 -1.04 15.22
N GLY A 289 53.82 -0.42 16.02
CA GLY A 289 54.13 1.00 15.93
C GLY A 289 54.80 1.38 14.60
N GLN A 290 55.72 0.54 14.12
CA GLN A 290 56.32 0.71 12.79
C GLN A 290 55.27 0.58 11.67
N ALA A 291 54.37 -0.41 11.77
CA ALA A 291 53.29 -0.59 10.80
C ALA A 291 52.33 0.61 10.78
N LEU A 292 51.98 1.15 11.96
CA LEU A 292 51.17 2.37 12.07
C LEU A 292 51.84 3.54 11.35
N ALA A 293 53.14 3.78 11.60
CA ALA A 293 53.88 4.87 10.96
C ALA A 293 53.88 4.73 9.42
N PHE A 294 54.14 3.53 8.88
CA PHE A 294 54.09 3.31 7.43
C PHE A 294 52.70 3.58 6.83
N ILE A 295 51.63 3.29 7.56
CA ILE A 295 50.27 3.50 7.07
C ILE A 295 49.90 4.98 7.13
N GLN A 296 50.33 5.71 8.15
CA GLN A 296 50.18 7.16 8.20
C GLN A 296 50.91 7.85 7.05
N ASP A 297 52.15 7.41 6.75
CA ASP A 297 52.92 7.90 5.60
C ASP A 297 52.20 7.60 4.27
N LEU A 298 51.67 6.39 4.11
CA LEU A 298 50.91 5.98 2.92
C LEU A 298 49.63 6.80 2.74
N VAL A 299 48.85 6.97 3.81
CA VAL A 299 47.62 7.77 3.82
C VAL A 299 47.93 9.21 3.44
N THR A 300 48.95 9.79 4.05
CA THR A 300 49.42 11.15 3.75
C THR A 300 49.86 11.28 2.29
N ALA A 301 50.65 10.33 1.78
CA ALA A 301 51.10 10.32 0.38
C ALA A 301 49.93 10.21 -0.61
N LEU A 302 48.93 9.35 -0.32
CA LEU A 302 47.74 9.18 -1.16
C LEU A 302 46.85 10.43 -1.15
N LEU A 303 46.64 11.05 0.00
CA LEU A 303 45.90 12.31 0.09
C LEU A 303 46.60 13.43 -0.69
N ASN A 304 47.93 13.56 -0.53
CA ASN A 304 48.73 14.51 -1.29
C ASN A 304 48.64 14.24 -2.81
N PHE A 305 48.69 12.97 -3.22
CA PHE A 305 48.51 12.58 -4.62
C PHE A 305 47.12 12.97 -5.15
N HIS A 306 46.05 12.71 -4.39
CA HIS A 306 44.69 13.09 -4.78
C HIS A 306 44.55 14.60 -4.92
N THR A 307 45.02 15.39 -3.94
CA THR A 307 44.97 16.85 -3.99
C THR A 307 45.82 17.42 -5.12
N TYR A 308 47.03 16.91 -5.34
CA TYR A 308 47.89 17.35 -6.44
C TYR A 308 47.26 17.03 -7.81
N THR A 309 46.69 15.84 -7.96
CA THR A 309 46.03 15.42 -9.20
C THR A 309 44.79 16.25 -9.48
N GLU A 310 43.99 16.55 -8.45
CA GLU A 310 42.84 17.46 -8.53
C GLU A 310 43.25 18.85 -9.01
N GLN A 311 44.29 19.45 -8.41
CA GLN A 311 44.82 20.74 -8.84
C GLN A 311 45.28 20.72 -10.30
N ARG A 312 45.97 19.66 -10.73
CA ARG A 312 46.45 19.52 -12.12
C ARG A 312 45.30 19.43 -13.13
N ILE A 313 44.19 18.77 -12.78
CA ILE A 313 42.99 18.69 -13.63
C ILE A 313 42.32 20.05 -13.80
N GLN A 314 42.34 20.88 -12.75
CA GLN A 314 41.78 22.23 -12.78
C GLN A 314 42.64 23.21 -13.58
N ILE A 315 43.97 23.03 -13.60
CA ILE A 315 44.91 23.92 -14.29
C ILE A 315 45.06 23.59 -15.80
N PHE A 316 44.91 22.32 -16.20
CA PHE A 316 45.07 21.88 -17.60
C PHE A 316 43.81 21.17 -18.15
N PRO A 317 42.76 21.91 -18.56
CA PRO A 317 41.71 21.36 -19.40
C PRO A 317 42.31 20.99 -20.77
N ILE A 318 42.09 19.75 -21.21
CA ILE A 318 42.63 19.22 -22.48
C ILE A 318 42.01 19.95 -23.69
N ASP A 319 40.85 20.58 -23.50
CA ASP A 319 40.18 21.37 -24.52
C ASP A 319 40.61 22.84 -24.40
N SER A 320 41.39 23.31 -25.37
CA SER A 320 41.95 24.66 -25.45
C SER A 320 40.92 25.78 -25.71
N ALA A 321 39.67 25.63 -25.25
CA ALA A 321 38.64 26.65 -25.37
C ALA A 321 37.71 26.67 -24.14
N THR A 322 37.69 27.84 -23.47
CA THR A 322 36.65 28.34 -22.53
C THR A 322 36.51 27.65 -21.17
N ASP A 323 36.90 28.38 -20.11
CA ASP A 323 36.42 28.55 -18.71
C ASP A 323 35.56 27.51 -17.96
N THR A 324 35.16 26.39 -18.57
CA THR A 324 34.35 25.35 -17.93
C THR A 324 35.07 24.01 -17.98
N ILE A 325 35.42 23.49 -16.80
CA ILE A 325 36.05 22.17 -16.63
C ILE A 325 35.18 21.11 -17.33
N SER A 326 35.78 20.33 -18.25
CA SER A 326 35.10 19.23 -18.96
C SER A 326 34.33 18.32 -17.99
N PRO A 327 33.10 17.87 -18.33
CA PRO A 327 32.27 17.04 -17.45
C PRO A 327 32.96 15.73 -17.04
N LEU A 328 33.89 15.24 -17.85
CA LEU A 328 34.72 14.07 -17.53
C LEU A 328 35.75 14.37 -16.44
N ASN A 329 36.36 15.55 -16.49
CA ASN A 329 37.31 16.01 -15.48
C ASN A 329 36.60 16.35 -14.16
N GLN A 330 35.40 16.91 -14.20
CA GLN A 330 34.57 17.10 -13.01
C GLN A 330 34.24 15.77 -12.32
N LYS A 331 33.82 14.76 -13.11
CA LYS A 331 33.55 13.42 -12.59
C LYS A 331 34.80 12.74 -12.02
N PHE A 332 35.98 13.01 -12.60
CA PHE A 332 37.25 12.51 -12.07
C PHE A 332 37.62 13.18 -10.74
N SER A 333 37.42 14.50 -10.60
CA SER A 333 37.55 15.22 -9.32
C SER A 333 36.63 14.65 -8.23
N GLN A 334 35.37 14.36 -8.59
CA GLN A 334 34.41 13.73 -7.68
C GLN A 334 34.93 12.38 -7.17
N TYR A 335 35.46 11.52 -8.07
CA TYR A 335 36.04 10.24 -7.65
C TYR A 335 37.30 10.39 -6.78
N LEU A 336 38.13 11.40 -7.01
CA LEU A 336 39.28 11.69 -6.14
C LEU A 336 38.82 12.12 -4.74
N HIS A 337 37.79 12.96 -4.65
CA HIS A 337 37.24 13.42 -3.37
C HIS A 337 36.51 12.31 -2.60
N GLU A 338 35.70 11.50 -3.30
CA GLU A 338 35.08 10.31 -2.71
C GLU A 338 36.13 9.33 -2.17
N ASN A 339 37.22 9.09 -2.92
CA ASN A 339 38.29 8.21 -2.46
C ASN A 339 39.02 8.75 -1.22
N ALA A 340 39.27 10.06 -1.14
CA ALA A 340 39.86 10.69 0.04
C ALA A 340 39.02 10.46 1.32
N SER A 341 37.68 10.44 1.18
CA SER A 341 36.77 10.17 2.31
C SER A 341 36.88 8.75 2.88
N TYR A 342 37.39 7.79 2.09
CA TYR A 342 37.60 6.41 2.52
C TYR A 342 39.01 6.14 3.07
N ILE A 343 39.97 7.02 2.78
CA ILE A 343 41.36 6.88 3.23
C ILE A 343 41.50 7.33 4.71
N ARG A 344 40.82 8.41 5.12
CA ARG A 344 40.92 8.93 6.50
C ARG A 344 40.43 7.95 7.58
N PRO A 345 39.28 7.26 7.41
CA PRO A 345 38.84 6.25 8.38
C PRO A 345 39.80 5.06 8.53
N LEU A 346 40.66 4.80 7.55
CA LEU A 346 41.68 3.74 7.63
C LEU A 346 42.81 4.13 8.57
N GLU A 347 43.20 5.40 8.61
CA GLU A 347 44.16 5.92 9.59
C GLU A 347 43.57 5.91 11.01
N GLU A 348 42.36 6.48 11.17
CA GLU A 348 41.66 6.54 12.46
C GLU A 348 41.39 5.15 13.05
N GLY A 349 41.03 4.18 12.20
CA GLY A 349 40.81 2.80 12.62
C GLY A 349 42.07 2.10 13.14
N ILE A 350 43.23 2.37 12.54
CA ILE A 350 44.50 1.73 12.95
C ILE A 350 45.09 2.42 14.18
N LEU A 351 44.90 3.74 14.30
CA LEU A 351 45.24 4.48 15.53
C LEU A 351 44.45 3.96 16.72
N TYR A 352 43.12 3.86 16.58
CA TYR A 352 42.26 3.31 17.62
C TYR A 352 42.67 1.88 18.00
N LEU A 353 43.04 1.05 17.03
CA LEU A 353 43.52 -0.31 17.31
C LEU A 353 44.86 -0.32 18.03
N PHE A 354 45.82 0.52 17.63
CA PHE A 354 47.14 0.61 18.27
C PHE A 354 47.05 1.08 19.72
N GLU A 355 46.19 2.06 20.03
CA GLU A 355 45.94 2.52 21.40
C GLU A 355 45.33 1.42 22.30
N ASN A 356 44.54 0.52 21.71
CA ASN A 356 43.92 -0.60 22.42
C ASN A 356 44.84 -1.82 22.61
N ILE A 357 46.07 -1.83 22.06
CA ILE A 357 47.06 -2.89 22.31
C ILE A 357 47.65 -2.68 23.72
N THR A 358 47.07 -3.35 24.72
CA THR A 358 47.56 -3.38 26.11
C THR A 358 48.45 -4.61 26.38
N GLU A 359 49.20 -4.60 27.49
CA GLU A 359 50.17 -5.67 27.85
C GLU A 359 49.54 -7.08 27.88
N ASP A 360 48.24 -7.20 28.14
CA ASP A 360 47.54 -8.49 28.32
C ASP A 360 46.80 -9.01 27.08
N THR A 361 46.66 -8.22 26.01
CA THR A 361 45.73 -8.51 24.90
C THR A 361 46.41 -8.90 23.57
N THR A 362 47.73 -9.06 23.61
CA THR A 362 48.63 -9.15 22.44
C THR A 362 48.35 -10.29 21.45
N THR A 363 47.69 -11.40 21.83
CA THR A 363 47.48 -12.54 20.91
C THR A 363 46.14 -12.50 20.19
N VAL A 364 45.06 -12.10 20.87
CA VAL A 364 43.70 -12.09 20.29
C VAL A 364 43.49 -10.84 19.44
N LEU A 365 43.99 -9.68 19.88
CA LEU A 365 43.87 -8.44 19.12
C LEU A 365 44.67 -8.46 17.82
N VAL A 366 45.80 -9.15 17.75
CA VAL A 366 46.63 -9.20 16.52
C VAL A 366 45.96 -9.96 15.38
N ILE A 367 45.17 -11.01 15.69
CA ILE A 367 44.36 -11.72 14.69
C ILE A 367 43.22 -10.82 14.19
N LEU A 368 42.59 -10.06 15.10
CA LEU A 368 41.59 -9.04 14.74
C LEU A 368 42.20 -7.90 13.91
N LEU A 369 43.43 -7.49 14.24
CA LEU A 369 44.23 -6.49 13.53
C LEU A 369 44.41 -6.90 12.07
N PHE A 370 44.71 -8.17 11.80
CA PHE A 370 44.85 -8.70 10.45
C PHE A 370 43.51 -8.80 9.71
N CYS A 371 42.43 -9.27 10.36
CA CYS A 371 41.11 -9.42 9.74
C CYS A 371 40.40 -8.09 9.44
N CYS A 372 40.47 -7.11 10.34
CA CYS A 372 39.90 -5.78 10.13
C CYS A 372 40.71 -4.98 9.11
N TYR A 373 42.04 -5.05 9.17
CA TYR A 373 42.89 -4.40 8.17
C TYR A 373 42.68 -4.99 6.77
N THR A 374 42.64 -6.32 6.62
CA THR A 374 42.41 -6.95 5.31
C THR A 374 41.05 -6.63 4.73
N SER A 375 40.00 -6.52 5.54
CA SER A 375 38.66 -6.14 5.06
C SER A 375 38.59 -4.66 4.64
N LEU A 376 39.15 -3.74 5.43
CA LEU A 376 39.27 -2.32 5.09
C LEU A 376 40.16 -2.09 3.85
N PHE A 377 41.31 -2.75 3.77
CA PHE A 377 42.22 -2.66 2.64
C PHE A 377 41.60 -3.26 1.36
N LYS A 378 40.82 -4.33 1.47
CA LYS A 378 40.09 -4.91 0.33
C LYS A 378 38.97 -3.97 -0.16
N ALA A 379 38.27 -3.31 0.75
CA ALA A 379 37.28 -2.29 0.42
C ALA A 379 37.91 -1.06 -0.25
N PHE A 380 39.07 -0.61 0.23
CA PHE A 380 39.85 0.46 -0.40
C PHE A 380 40.36 0.04 -1.78
N GLY A 381 41.01 -1.12 -1.88
CA GLY A 381 41.60 -1.64 -3.12
C GLY A 381 40.57 -1.82 -4.23
N THR A 382 39.36 -2.32 -3.93
CA THR A 382 38.29 -2.45 -4.93
C THR A 382 37.78 -1.10 -5.46
N LYS A 383 37.76 -0.06 -4.62
CA LYS A 383 37.36 1.31 -5.03
C LYS A 383 38.50 2.03 -5.77
N TYR A 384 39.74 1.88 -5.32
CA TYR A 384 40.92 2.39 -6.02
C TYR A 384 41.08 1.73 -7.40
N LEU A 385 40.73 0.45 -7.54
CA LEU A 385 40.67 -0.23 -8.83
C LEU A 385 39.70 0.45 -9.80
N LYS A 386 38.57 0.98 -9.32
CA LYS A 386 37.61 1.73 -10.16
C LYS A 386 38.22 3.05 -10.66
N LEU A 387 38.99 3.73 -9.81
CA LEU A 387 39.74 4.94 -10.19
C LEU A 387 40.81 4.64 -11.26
N LEU A 388 41.57 3.56 -11.07
CA LEU A 388 42.56 3.07 -12.04
C LEU A 388 41.91 2.64 -13.36
N PHE A 389 40.77 1.94 -13.31
CA PHE A 389 40.03 1.53 -14.51
C PHE A 389 39.50 2.74 -15.29
N PHE A 390 39.07 3.79 -14.58
CA PHE A 390 38.66 5.05 -15.18
C PHE A 390 39.84 5.77 -15.84
N LEU A 391 41.00 5.82 -15.18
CA LEU A 391 42.24 6.36 -15.73
C LEU A 391 42.72 5.60 -16.98
N ALA A 392 42.70 4.27 -16.95
CA ALA A 392 43.06 3.42 -18.09
C ALA A 392 42.11 3.64 -19.28
N ARG A 393 40.80 3.73 -19.03
CA ARG A 393 39.80 4.05 -20.06
C ARG A 393 39.90 5.48 -20.61
N LYS A 394 40.51 6.41 -19.87
CA LYS A 394 40.79 7.77 -20.34
C LYS A 394 42.03 7.77 -21.24
N GLN A 395 43.09 7.07 -20.84
CA GLN A 395 44.31 6.91 -21.64
C GLN A 395 44.09 6.13 -22.95
N LEU A 396 43.16 5.17 -22.98
CA LEU A 396 42.80 4.42 -24.20
C LEU A 396 41.86 5.18 -25.16
N ARG A 397 41.28 6.31 -24.72
CA ARG A 397 40.34 7.12 -25.53
C ARG A 397 40.99 8.37 -26.12
N ASN A 398 42.18 8.73 -25.63
CA ASN A 398 43.10 9.66 -26.27
C ASN A 398 44.09 8.86 -27.10
#